data_AF-A0A415EJ44-F1
#
_entry.id   AF-A0A415EJ44-F1
#
_cell.length_a   1.000
_cell.length_b   1.000
_cell.length_c   1.000
_cell.angle_alpha   90.00
_cell.angle_beta   90.00
_cell.angle_gamma   90.00
#
_symmetry.space_group_name_H-M   'P 1'
#
loop_
_entity.id
_entity.type
_entity.pdbx_description
1 polymer ?
#
loop_
_entity_poly.entity_id
_entity_poly.type
_entity_poly.pdbx_seq_one_letter_code
_entity_poly.pdbx_strand_id
1 'polypeptide(L)'
;MESVVINLFPNFAFWKLHSLKEYLLFFLMLASGIALLFYVLRRMKKARTPAGSLKRITEAVQKQSHGKARILRPASPLLQGCDLLVLLNQDLVILKNVYTGYFIQGSYHAEQWKISDNSMSQEIANPLPFLQKDAIEIENLLKKNKIENLTLHYFVLFSDNYAEPEITLDDAALPYAQTLKTFKDWLKKHQLHPHTAQELEAIQKALEPLCKVEE
;
A
#
# COMPACT_ATOMS: atom_id res chain seq x y z
N MET A 1 -22.73 27.59 10.52
CA MET A 1 -22.86 26.28 9.85
C MET A 1 -23.15 25.27 10.93
N GLU A 2 -24.45 25.06 11.14
CA GLU A 2 -25.02 24.38 12.29
C GLU A 2 -25.10 22.87 12.06
N SER A 3 -24.59 22.14 13.05
CA SER A 3 -25.11 20.88 13.57
C SER A 3 -25.86 19.96 12.59
N VAL A 4 -25.13 19.15 11.85
CA VAL A 4 -25.58 17.80 11.48
C VAL A 4 -25.14 16.85 12.60
N VAL A 5 -25.66 17.06 13.81
CA VAL A 5 -25.59 16.06 14.87
C VAL A 5 -26.84 15.20 14.70
N ILE A 6 -26.60 13.96 14.33
CA ILE A 6 -27.61 12.94 14.08
C ILE A 6 -28.57 12.90 15.28
N ASN A 7 -29.82 13.27 15.02
CA ASN A 7 -30.90 13.32 15.99
C ASN A 7 -31.42 11.90 16.25
N LEU A 8 -30.57 11.04 16.80
CA LEU A 8 -30.92 9.64 17.11
C LEU A 8 -31.80 9.53 18.36
N PHE A 9 -31.81 10.52 19.27
CA PHE A 9 -32.66 10.55 20.47
C PHE A 9 -32.95 11.99 20.93
N PRO A 10 -34.17 12.54 20.74
CA PRO A 10 -34.45 13.97 20.95
C PRO A 10 -34.51 14.42 22.43
N ASN A 11 -34.04 13.61 23.40
CA ASN A 11 -34.11 13.91 24.84
C ASN A 11 -32.94 13.34 25.66
N PHE A 12 -31.78 13.07 25.06
CA PHE A 12 -30.64 12.51 25.81
C PHE A 12 -29.85 13.61 26.54
N ALA A 13 -30.37 14.08 27.67
CA ALA A 13 -29.66 15.00 28.57
C ALA A 13 -28.81 14.20 29.57
N PHE A 14 -27.47 14.26 29.44
CA PHE A 14 -26.50 13.48 30.23
C PHE A 14 -26.65 13.66 31.76
N TRP A 15 -27.23 14.78 32.20
CA TRP A 15 -27.43 15.17 33.61
C TRP A 15 -28.77 14.68 34.20
N LYS A 16 -29.60 13.99 33.42
CA LYS A 16 -31.01 13.68 33.76
C LYS A 16 -31.32 12.18 33.79
N LEU A 17 -30.31 11.33 34.03
CA LEU A 17 -30.55 9.90 34.29
C LEU A 17 -31.23 9.74 35.66
N HIS A 18 -32.55 9.59 35.67
CA HIS A 18 -33.35 9.46 36.89
C HIS A 18 -33.97 8.07 37.04
N SER A 19 -34.03 7.27 35.97
CA SER A 19 -34.63 5.93 35.99
C SER A 19 -33.58 4.82 35.78
N LEU A 20 -33.73 3.69 36.49
CA LEU A 20 -32.90 2.49 36.32
C LEU A 20 -32.86 2.02 34.84
N LYS A 21 -33.95 2.26 34.09
CA LYS A 21 -34.03 1.97 32.65
C LYS A 21 -33.08 2.83 31.82
N GLU A 22 -32.90 4.10 32.17
CA GLU A 22 -32.03 5.04 31.46
C GLU A 22 -30.55 4.69 31.69
N TYR A 23 -30.19 4.32 32.92
CA TYR A 23 -28.86 3.80 33.23
C TYR A 23 -28.57 2.51 32.45
N LEU A 24 -29.52 1.57 32.45
CA LEU A 24 -29.36 0.32 31.71
C LEU A 24 -29.17 0.56 30.20
N LEU A 25 -29.97 1.44 29.60
CA LEU A 25 -29.86 1.79 28.19
C LEU A 25 -28.52 2.48 27.88
N PHE A 26 -28.07 3.40 28.74
CA PHE A 26 -26.78 4.06 28.61
C PHE A 26 -25.62 3.05 28.65
N PHE A 27 -25.62 2.13 29.63
CA PHE A 27 -24.57 1.11 29.72
C PHE A 27 -24.60 0.11 28.56
N LEU A 28 -25.78 -0.23 28.03
CA LEU A 28 -25.89 -1.06 26.82
C LEU A 28 -25.34 -0.33 25.58
N MET A 29 -25.65 0.96 25.42
CA MET A 29 -25.09 1.78 24.35
C MET A 29 -23.56 1.90 24.48
N LEU A 30 -23.05 2.14 25.69
CA LEU A 30 -21.61 2.19 25.96
C LEU A 30 -20.94 0.84 25.68
N ALA A 31 -21.51 -0.26 26.18
CA ALA A 31 -20.98 -1.61 25.99
C ALA A 31 -20.98 -2.01 24.52
N SER A 32 -22.04 -1.69 23.77
CA SER A 32 -22.09 -1.94 22.32
C SER A 32 -21.06 -1.12 21.55
N GLY A 33 -20.84 0.15 21.92
CA GLY A 33 -19.78 0.98 21.36
C GLY A 33 -18.38 0.41 21.64
N ILE A 34 -18.12 -0.01 22.88
CA ILE A 34 -16.87 -0.67 23.27
C ILE A 34 -16.68 -1.99 22.51
N ALA A 35 -17.72 -2.81 22.40
CA ALA A 35 -17.68 -4.07 21.66
C ALA A 35 -17.38 -3.86 20.17
N LEU A 36 -18.02 -2.85 19.55
CA LEU A 36 -17.76 -2.47 18.15
C LEU A 36 -16.30 -2.03 17.98
N LEU A 37 -15.77 -1.21 18.90
CA LEU A 37 -14.39 -0.76 18.87
C LEU A 37 -13.42 -1.94 18.96
N PHE A 38 -13.62 -2.86 19.92
CA PHE A 38 -12.79 -4.07 20.05
C PHE A 38 -12.87 -4.96 18.81
N TYR A 39 -14.05 -5.09 18.22
CA TYR A 39 -14.24 -5.84 16.98
C TYR A 39 -13.43 -5.24 15.83
N VAL A 40 -13.51 -3.91 15.62
CA VAL A 40 -12.76 -3.19 14.59
C VAL A 40 -11.25 -3.30 14.84
N LEU A 41 -10.77 -3.09 16.06
CA LEU A 41 -9.36 -3.22 16.41
C LEU A 41 -8.83 -4.63 16.17
N ARG A 42 -9.58 -5.67 16.55
CA ARG A 42 -9.21 -7.06 16.27
C ARG A 42 -9.16 -7.35 14.78
N ARG A 43 -10.13 -6.83 14.01
CA ARG A 43 -10.16 -6.97 12.55
C ARG A 43 -8.95 -6.30 11.90
N MET A 44 -8.61 -5.07 12.30
CA MET A 44 -7.43 -4.37 11.79
C MET A 44 -6.13 -5.08 12.14
N LYS A 45 -6.01 -5.59 13.38
CA LYS A 45 -4.84 -6.37 13.82
C LYS A 45 -4.65 -7.64 12.99
N LYS A 46 -5.73 -8.36 12.72
CA LYS A 46 -5.70 -9.54 11.84
C LYS A 46 -5.36 -9.19 10.38
N ALA A 47 -5.63 -7.96 9.95
CA ALA A 47 -5.37 -7.49 8.59
C ALA A 47 -3.99 -6.83 8.40
N ARG A 48 -3.22 -6.60 9.48
CA ARG A 48 -1.81 -6.14 9.43
C ARG A 48 -0.88 -7.32 9.15
N THR A 49 -0.97 -7.83 7.93
CA THR A 49 -0.13 -8.92 7.43
C THR A 49 0.47 -8.53 6.08
N PRO A 50 1.62 -9.11 5.68
CA PRO A 50 2.20 -8.85 4.36
C PRO A 50 1.20 -9.12 3.23
N ALA A 51 0.52 -10.28 3.28
CA ALA A 51 -0.48 -10.67 2.29
C ALA A 51 -1.70 -9.74 2.28
N GLY A 52 -2.19 -9.32 3.45
CA GLY A 52 -3.30 -8.38 3.57
C GLY A 52 -2.95 -7.00 3.01
N SER A 53 -1.69 -6.58 3.15
CA SER A 53 -1.18 -5.36 2.54
C SER A 53 -1.07 -5.46 1.02
N LEU A 54 -0.45 -6.53 0.51
CA LEU A 54 -0.37 -6.76 -0.94
C LEU A 54 -1.75 -6.76 -1.59
N LYS A 55 -2.74 -7.40 -0.95
CA LYS A 55 -4.14 -7.35 -1.42
C LYS A 55 -4.67 -5.92 -1.54
N ARG A 56 -4.42 -5.04 -0.56
CA ARG A 56 -4.84 -3.62 -0.61
C ARG A 56 -4.15 -2.86 -1.73
N ILE A 57 -2.87 -3.16 -1.98
CA ILE A 57 -2.09 -2.56 -3.08
C ILE A 57 -2.68 -3.01 -4.42
N THR A 58 -2.88 -4.32 -4.61
CA THR A 58 -3.51 -4.90 -5.79
C THR A 58 -4.89 -4.30 -6.05
N GLU A 59 -5.75 -4.21 -5.04
CA GLU A 59 -7.08 -3.58 -5.15
C GLU A 59 -6.98 -2.09 -5.51
N ALA A 60 -6.01 -1.37 -4.96
CA ALA A 60 -5.78 0.03 -5.31
C ALA A 60 -5.34 0.20 -6.76
N VAL A 61 -4.41 -0.64 -7.22
CA VAL A 61 -3.92 -0.66 -8.61
C VAL A 61 -5.06 -0.98 -9.56
N GLN A 62 -5.81 -2.06 -9.32
CA GLN A 62 -6.94 -2.47 -10.15
C GLN A 62 -8.04 -1.40 -10.21
N LYS A 63 -8.36 -0.80 -9.06
CA LYS A 63 -9.35 0.28 -8.99
C LYS A 63 -8.90 1.53 -9.75
N GLN A 64 -7.65 1.96 -9.57
CA GLN A 64 -7.17 3.17 -10.25
C GLN A 64 -7.01 2.94 -11.75
N SER A 65 -6.51 1.76 -12.16
CA SER A 65 -6.28 1.41 -13.56
C SER A 65 -7.52 0.93 -14.32
N HIS A 66 -8.70 0.95 -13.70
CA HIS A 66 -9.95 0.44 -14.28
C HIS A 66 -9.85 -1.01 -14.79
N GLY A 67 -9.12 -1.88 -14.08
CA GLY A 67 -8.96 -3.28 -14.47
C GLY A 67 -7.93 -3.54 -15.57
N LYS A 68 -7.22 -2.51 -16.05
CA LYS A 68 -6.32 -2.62 -17.21
C LYS A 68 -4.88 -2.95 -16.85
N ALA A 69 -4.47 -2.71 -15.60
CA ALA A 69 -3.11 -3.05 -15.15
C ALA A 69 -2.97 -4.55 -14.97
N ARG A 70 -1.84 -5.10 -15.43
CA ARG A 70 -1.47 -6.50 -15.15
C ARG A 70 -0.58 -6.54 -13.93
N ILE A 71 -0.87 -7.45 -13.01
CA ILE A 71 -0.16 -7.59 -11.76
C ILE A 71 0.63 -8.90 -11.81
N LEU A 72 1.94 -8.79 -11.61
CA LEU A 72 2.88 -9.90 -11.68
C LEU A 72 3.57 -10.04 -10.33
N ARG A 73 3.71 -11.29 -9.86
CA ARG A 73 4.46 -11.58 -8.64
C ARG A 73 5.84 -12.14 -8.98
N PRO A 74 6.90 -11.68 -8.31
CA PRO A 74 8.22 -12.23 -8.49
C PRO A 74 8.21 -13.72 -8.11
N ALA A 75 8.81 -14.55 -8.96
CA ALA A 75 8.94 -15.98 -8.78
C ALA A 75 10.39 -16.47 -8.86
N SER A 76 11.28 -15.63 -9.41
CA SER A 76 12.72 -15.91 -9.50
C SER A 76 13.46 -15.44 -8.24
N PRO A 77 14.46 -16.21 -7.74
CA PRO A 77 15.32 -15.78 -6.64
C PRO A 77 16.24 -14.60 -6.99
N LEU A 78 16.29 -14.22 -8.28
CA LEU A 78 17.03 -13.03 -8.74
C LEU A 78 16.37 -11.73 -8.28
N LEU A 79 15.06 -11.74 -8.02
CA LEU A 79 14.32 -10.57 -7.55
C LEU A 79 14.19 -10.63 -6.02
N GLN A 80 15.11 -9.97 -5.31
CA GLN A 80 15.19 -10.04 -3.85
C GLN A 80 14.48 -8.87 -3.16
N GLY A 81 14.40 -7.73 -3.86
CA GLY A 81 13.79 -6.49 -3.35
C GLY A 81 12.34 -6.33 -3.75
N CYS A 82 11.88 -6.99 -4.81
CA CYS A 82 10.53 -6.82 -5.32
C CYS A 82 9.53 -7.72 -4.59
N ASP A 83 8.38 -7.16 -4.22
CA ASP A 83 7.24 -7.93 -3.72
C ASP A 83 6.09 -7.98 -4.75
N LEU A 84 6.00 -6.97 -5.63
CA LEU A 84 4.96 -6.85 -6.65
C LEU A 84 5.45 -6.08 -7.88
N LEU A 85 5.18 -6.57 -9.08
CA LEU A 85 5.33 -5.80 -10.32
C LEU A 85 3.96 -5.42 -10.84
N VAL A 86 3.83 -4.18 -11.28
CA VAL A 86 2.63 -3.66 -11.92
C VAL A 86 2.99 -3.21 -13.32
N LEU A 87 2.47 -3.92 -14.32
CA LEU A 87 2.57 -3.53 -15.71
C LEU A 87 1.39 -2.61 -16.03
N LEU A 88 1.72 -1.34 -16.24
CA LEU A 88 0.84 -0.32 -16.77
C LEU A 88 1.07 -0.18 -18.28
N ASN A 89 0.35 0.74 -18.88
CA ASN A 89 0.32 0.90 -20.32
C ASN A 89 1.63 1.38 -20.95
N GLN A 90 2.53 2.07 -20.26
CA GLN A 90 3.86 2.48 -20.76
C GLN A 90 4.91 2.44 -19.65
N ASP A 91 4.49 2.01 -18.47
CA ASP A 91 5.29 2.00 -17.27
C ASP A 91 5.28 0.58 -16.70
N LEU A 92 6.46 0.11 -16.30
CA LEU A 92 6.59 -1.04 -15.43
C LEU A 92 6.98 -0.53 -14.05
N VAL A 93 6.19 -0.89 -13.03
CA VAL A 93 6.42 -0.43 -11.66
C VAL A 93 6.81 -1.60 -10.79
N ILE A 94 8.00 -1.53 -10.21
CA ILE A 94 8.53 -2.48 -9.23
C ILE A 94 8.19 -1.95 -7.83
N LEU A 95 7.54 -2.75 -7.00
CA LEU A 95 7.12 -2.32 -5.66
C LEU A 95 7.75 -3.21 -4.59
N LYS A 96 8.42 -2.56 -3.63
CA LYS A 96 8.66 -3.14 -2.31
C LYS A 96 7.53 -2.74 -1.39
N ASN A 97 6.92 -3.71 -0.71
CA ASN A 97 5.87 -3.47 0.24
C ASN A 97 6.41 -3.39 1.67
N VAL A 98 6.14 -2.26 2.34
CA VAL A 98 6.36 -2.09 3.78
C VAL A 98 4.99 -1.97 4.46
N TYR A 99 4.55 -3.07 5.07
CA TYR A 99 3.19 -3.23 5.58
C TYR A 99 2.99 -2.79 7.04
N THR A 100 4.05 -2.32 7.69
CA THR A 100 4.04 -1.90 9.10
C THR A 100 4.74 -0.57 9.30
N GLY A 101 4.23 0.20 10.26
CA GLY A 101 4.87 1.38 10.83
C GLY A 101 4.24 2.67 10.33
N TYR A 102 4.26 3.68 11.20
CA TYR A 102 3.71 5.00 10.89
C TYR A 102 4.81 6.04 10.70
N PHE A 103 5.91 5.94 11.43
CA PHE A 103 7.03 6.86 11.31
C PHE A 103 8.20 6.16 10.64
N ILE A 104 8.59 6.67 9.47
CA ILE A 104 9.67 6.11 8.66
C ILE A 104 10.81 7.12 8.64
N GLN A 105 11.99 6.67 9.04
CA GLN A 105 13.21 7.47 9.09
C GLN A 105 14.34 6.73 8.39
N GLY A 106 15.15 7.45 7.63
CA GLY A 106 16.23 6.86 6.87
C GLY A 106 16.85 7.82 5.87
N SER A 107 17.79 7.31 5.09
CA SER A 107 18.45 8.06 4.02
C SER A 107 18.73 7.13 2.85
N TYR A 108 19.06 7.69 1.69
CA TYR A 108 19.36 6.93 0.49
C TYR A 108 20.56 6.00 0.69
N HIS A 109 21.61 6.48 1.38
CA HIS A 109 22.85 5.75 1.60
C HIS A 109 22.91 4.97 2.93
N ALA A 110 21.91 5.12 3.80
CA ALA A 110 21.88 4.33 5.04
C ALA A 110 21.76 2.84 4.73
N GLU A 111 22.43 2.01 5.52
CA GLU A 111 22.29 0.55 5.42
C GLU A 111 20.90 0.07 5.86
N GLN A 112 20.28 0.83 6.78
CA GLN A 112 19.01 0.49 7.41
C GLN A 112 18.11 1.70 7.49
N TRP A 113 16.80 1.44 7.40
CA TRP A 113 15.75 2.40 7.70
C TRP A 113 15.08 2.03 9.01
N LYS A 114 14.73 3.04 9.79
CA LYS A 114 14.00 2.89 11.03
C LYS A 114 12.52 3.06 10.75
N ILE A 115 11.75 2.08 11.18
CA ILE A 115 10.29 2.06 11.10
C ILE A 115 9.77 1.96 12.51
N SER A 116 8.87 2.86 12.88
CA SER A 116 8.26 2.86 14.21
C SER A 116 6.77 3.11 14.18
N ASP A 117 6.10 2.56 15.18
CA ASP A 117 4.74 2.91 15.58
C ASP A 117 4.75 3.34 17.06
N ASN A 118 3.58 3.65 17.62
CA ASN A 118 3.47 4.12 19.01
C ASN A 118 3.92 3.09 20.06
N SER A 119 4.12 1.82 19.66
CA SER A 119 4.42 0.71 20.56
C SER A 119 5.75 0.02 20.26
N MET A 120 6.30 0.20 19.06
CA MET A 120 7.44 -0.55 18.57
C MET A 120 8.31 0.31 17.67
N SER A 121 9.62 0.11 17.77
CA SER A 121 10.60 0.62 16.81
C SER A 121 11.44 -0.54 16.30
N GLN A 122 11.60 -0.61 14.99
CA GLN A 122 12.34 -1.66 14.31
C GLN A 122 13.24 -1.05 13.24
N GLU A 123 14.43 -1.62 13.09
CA GLU A 123 15.32 -1.34 11.95
C GLU A 123 15.10 -2.41 10.89
N ILE A 124 14.93 -1.97 9.65
CA ILE A 124 14.87 -2.83 8.46
C ILE A 124 16.05 -2.51 7.56
N ALA A 125 16.52 -3.49 6.79
CA ALA A 125 17.48 -3.21 5.73
C ALA A 125 16.91 -2.16 4.75
N ASN A 126 17.74 -1.24 4.29
CA ASN A 126 17.34 -0.26 3.29
C ASN A 126 16.86 -0.99 2.03
N PRO A 127 15.61 -0.79 1.59
CA PRO A 127 15.05 -1.51 0.45
C PRO A 127 15.59 -1.01 -0.91
N LEU A 128 16.13 0.21 -1.00
CA LEU A 128 16.51 0.82 -2.27
C LEU A 128 17.62 0.05 -3.02
N PRO A 129 18.73 -0.38 -2.39
CA PRO A 129 19.77 -1.13 -3.10
C PRO A 129 19.27 -2.45 -3.70
N PHE A 130 18.31 -3.12 -3.06
CA PHE A 130 17.70 -4.35 -3.57
C PHE A 130 16.78 -4.05 -4.75
N LEU A 131 15.93 -3.03 -4.64
CA LEU A 131 15.07 -2.60 -5.74
C LEU A 131 15.85 -2.14 -6.97
N GLN A 132 17.00 -1.49 -6.79
CA GLN A 132 17.86 -1.07 -7.89
C GLN A 132 18.49 -2.25 -8.63
N LYS A 133 18.93 -3.28 -7.90
CA LYS A 133 19.42 -4.52 -8.51
C LYS A 133 18.34 -5.22 -9.31
N ASP A 134 17.15 -5.36 -8.72
CA ASP A 134 15.98 -5.94 -9.37
C ASP A 134 15.60 -5.16 -10.64
N ALA A 135 15.66 -3.82 -10.58
CA ALA A 135 15.40 -2.96 -11.72
C ALA A 135 16.40 -3.20 -12.86
N ILE A 136 17.69 -3.29 -12.56
CA ILE A 136 18.74 -3.58 -13.55
C ILE A 136 18.51 -4.95 -14.22
N GLU A 137 18.16 -5.98 -13.45
CA GLU A 137 17.87 -7.32 -13.99
C GLU A 137 16.67 -7.30 -14.94
N ILE A 138 15.61 -6.59 -14.55
CA ILE A 138 14.41 -6.43 -15.38
C ILE A 138 14.73 -5.63 -16.65
N GLU A 139 15.47 -4.52 -16.55
CA GLU A 139 15.89 -3.76 -17.73
C GLU A 139 16.73 -4.58 -18.70
N ASN A 140 17.68 -5.36 -18.19
CA ASN A 140 18.52 -6.24 -19.02
C ASN A 140 17.67 -7.28 -19.75
N LEU A 141 16.66 -7.84 -19.08
CA LEU A 141 15.72 -8.78 -19.67
C LEU A 141 14.86 -8.12 -20.75
N LEU A 142 14.34 -6.92 -20.50
CA LEU A 142 13.55 -6.15 -21.47
C LEU A 142 14.38 -5.80 -22.72
N LYS A 143 15.62 -5.32 -22.53
CA LYS A 143 16.58 -5.03 -23.61
C LYS A 143 16.90 -6.26 -24.44
N LYS A 144 17.13 -7.41 -23.80
CA LYS A 144 17.36 -8.70 -24.49
C LYS A 144 16.19 -9.11 -25.38
N ASN A 145 14.96 -8.77 -24.97
CA ASN A 145 13.74 -9.02 -25.73
C ASN A 145 13.36 -7.87 -26.67
N LYS A 146 14.22 -6.87 -26.88
CA LYS A 146 14.01 -5.70 -27.75
C LYS A 146 12.79 -4.85 -27.37
N ILE A 147 12.48 -4.78 -26.07
CA ILE A 147 11.43 -3.92 -25.53
C ILE A 147 12.12 -2.62 -25.07
N GLU A 148 11.93 -1.54 -25.84
CA GLU A 148 12.62 -0.26 -25.60
C GLU A 148 11.67 0.89 -25.18
N ASN A 149 10.36 0.73 -25.41
CA ASN A 149 9.36 1.79 -25.17
C ASN A 149 8.68 1.70 -23.79
N LEU A 150 9.34 1.09 -22.80
CA LEU A 150 8.78 0.89 -21.46
C LEU A 150 9.62 1.64 -20.43
N THR A 151 8.98 2.54 -19.68
CA THR A 151 9.65 3.26 -18.59
C THR A 151 9.59 2.42 -17.33
N LEU A 152 10.75 2.20 -16.70
CA LEU A 152 10.82 1.45 -15.45
C LEU A 152 10.81 2.41 -14.25
N HIS A 153 9.91 2.17 -13.31
CA HIS A 153 9.85 2.87 -12.02
C HIS A 153 9.98 1.85 -10.90
N TYR A 154 10.58 2.25 -9.79
CA TYR A 154 10.59 1.45 -8.57
C TYR A 154 10.22 2.30 -7.36
N PHE A 155 9.37 1.75 -6.49
CA PHE A 155 8.94 2.43 -5.28
C PHE A 155 8.97 1.51 -4.07
N VAL A 156 9.28 2.09 -2.92
CA VAL A 156 9.00 1.55 -1.61
C VAL A 156 7.63 2.06 -1.20
N LEU A 157 6.67 1.14 -1.07
CA LEU A 157 5.28 1.46 -0.79
C LEU A 157 4.95 1.16 0.67
N PHE A 158 4.66 2.23 1.42
CA PHE A 158 4.20 2.15 2.80
C PHE A 158 2.68 2.04 2.84
N SER A 159 2.19 0.93 3.41
CA SER A 159 0.85 0.41 3.18
C SER A 159 0.18 -0.13 4.46
N ASP A 160 0.63 0.38 5.62
CA ASP A 160 0.01 0.10 6.91
C ASP A 160 -1.49 0.47 6.86
N ASN A 161 -2.33 -0.36 7.48
CA ASN A 161 -3.79 -0.21 7.46
C ASN A 161 -4.35 0.60 8.62
N TYR A 162 -3.53 0.99 9.60
CA TYR A 162 -3.98 1.73 10.77
C TYR A 162 -3.93 3.24 10.59
N ALA A 163 -2.86 3.76 9.96
CA ALA A 163 -2.67 5.18 9.75
C ALA A 163 -1.89 5.44 8.46
N GLU A 164 -2.04 6.65 7.93
CA GLU A 164 -1.19 7.12 6.84
C GLU A 164 0.24 7.31 7.37
N PRO A 165 1.26 6.71 6.75
CA PRO A 165 2.62 6.83 7.23
C PRO A 165 3.22 8.23 7.00
N GLU A 166 3.94 8.72 7.99
CA GLU A 166 4.79 9.91 7.94
C GLU A 166 6.21 9.51 7.53
N ILE A 167 6.64 10.04 6.38
CA ILE A 167 7.93 9.71 5.76
C ILE A 167 8.90 10.85 6.03
N THR A 168 9.96 10.56 6.78
CA THR A 168 11.09 11.48 7.05
C THR A 168 12.36 10.87 6.46
N LEU A 169 12.51 11.02 5.14
CA LEU A 169 13.69 10.58 4.39
C LEU A 169 14.46 11.80 3.86
N ASP A 170 15.71 11.59 3.47
CA ASP A 170 16.48 12.61 2.75
C ASP A 170 15.92 12.85 1.34
N ASP A 171 16.28 14.00 0.75
CA ASP A 171 15.81 14.42 -0.58
C ASP A 171 16.15 13.40 -1.68
N ALA A 172 17.20 12.60 -1.48
CA ALA A 172 17.62 11.56 -2.41
C ALA A 172 16.74 10.29 -2.35
N ALA A 173 16.28 9.86 -1.17
CA ALA A 173 15.40 8.69 -1.04
C ALA A 173 13.92 9.00 -1.24
N LEU A 174 13.50 10.23 -0.92
CA LEU A 174 12.08 10.63 -0.94
C LEU A 174 11.34 10.33 -2.27
N PRO A 175 11.93 10.52 -3.47
CA PRO A 175 11.24 10.22 -4.74
C PRO A 175 10.81 8.75 -4.89
N TYR A 176 11.54 7.83 -4.25
CA TYR A 176 11.29 6.39 -4.30
C TYR A 176 10.32 5.92 -3.21
N ALA A 177 9.99 6.78 -2.25
CA ALA A 177 9.13 6.45 -1.13
C ALA A 177 7.70 6.94 -1.38
N GLN A 178 6.73 6.04 -1.34
CA GLN A 178 5.32 6.36 -1.59
C GLN A 178 4.45 5.80 -0.46
N THR A 179 3.43 6.55 -0.06
CA THR A 179 2.32 5.97 0.69
C THR A 179 1.29 5.40 -0.28
N LEU A 180 0.36 4.59 0.22
CA LEU A 180 -0.73 4.10 -0.61
C LEU A 180 -1.58 5.24 -1.21
N LYS A 181 -1.69 6.38 -0.52
CA LYS A 181 -2.41 7.56 -1.04
C LYS A 181 -1.64 8.21 -2.18
N THR A 182 -0.37 8.54 -1.99
CA THR A 182 0.44 9.22 -3.01
C THR A 182 0.64 8.33 -4.24
N PHE A 183 0.77 7.01 -4.03
CA PHE A 183 0.84 6.04 -5.12
C PHE A 183 -0.45 5.98 -5.95
N LYS A 184 -1.63 6.05 -5.32
CA LYS A 184 -2.90 6.13 -6.06
C LYS A 184 -2.98 7.38 -6.93
N ASP A 185 -2.49 8.51 -6.45
CA ASP A 185 -2.47 9.75 -7.21
C ASP A 185 -1.43 9.72 -8.34
N TRP A 186 -0.29 9.05 -8.13
CA TRP A 186 0.68 8.76 -9.17
C TRP A 186 0.08 7.88 -10.29
N LEU A 187 -0.62 6.80 -9.92
CA LEU A 187 -1.28 5.89 -10.87
C LEU A 187 -2.30 6.60 -11.74
N LYS A 188 -3.07 7.55 -11.21
CA LYS A 188 -4.05 8.33 -12.01
C LYS A 188 -3.37 9.17 -13.09
N LYS A 189 -2.19 9.71 -12.81
CA LYS A 189 -1.45 10.58 -13.74
C LYS A 189 -0.78 9.77 -14.87
N HIS A 190 -0.39 8.54 -14.61
CA HIS A 190 0.39 7.70 -15.52
C HIS A 190 -0.45 6.72 -16.37
N GLN A 191 -1.77 6.91 -16.43
CA GLN A 191 -2.68 6.08 -17.24
C GLN A 191 -2.96 6.61 -18.66
N LEU A 192 -2.26 7.68 -19.08
CA LEU A 192 -2.74 8.54 -20.16
C LEU A 192 -2.51 8.01 -21.59
N HIS A 193 -1.64 7.01 -21.81
CA HIS A 193 -1.35 6.51 -23.16
C HIS A 193 -1.28 4.97 -23.22
N PRO A 194 -2.18 4.29 -23.97
CA PRO A 194 -2.24 2.82 -24.00
C PRO A 194 -1.22 2.17 -24.95
N HIS A 195 -0.42 1.21 -24.47
CA HIS A 195 0.09 0.13 -25.33
C HIS A 195 -1.06 -0.69 -25.90
N THR A 196 -0.84 -1.31 -27.06
CA THR A 196 -1.78 -2.30 -27.58
C THR A 196 -1.75 -3.57 -26.74
N ALA A 197 -2.85 -4.33 -26.72
CA ALA A 197 -2.94 -5.57 -25.96
C ALA A 197 -1.83 -6.58 -26.34
N GLN A 198 -1.42 -6.60 -27.61
CA GLN A 198 -0.33 -7.45 -28.12
C GLN A 198 1.03 -7.06 -27.53
N GLU A 199 1.32 -5.77 -27.39
CA GLU A 199 2.56 -5.29 -26.78
C GLU A 199 2.62 -5.67 -25.30
N LEU A 200 1.50 -5.51 -24.57
CA LEU A 200 1.42 -5.91 -23.16
C LEU A 200 1.60 -7.42 -22.96
N GLU A 201 1.08 -8.25 -23.88
CA GLU A 201 1.32 -9.70 -23.86
C GLU A 201 2.78 -10.05 -24.15
N ALA A 202 3.41 -9.37 -25.11
CA ALA A 202 4.83 -9.58 -25.40
C ALA A 202 5.72 -9.21 -24.19
N ILE A 203 5.42 -8.08 -23.53
CA ILE A 203 6.12 -7.65 -22.32
C ILE A 203 5.91 -8.66 -21.18
N GLN A 204 4.67 -9.08 -20.94
CA GLN A 204 4.38 -10.09 -19.92
C GLN A 204 5.15 -11.40 -20.19
N LYS A 205 5.13 -11.89 -21.43
CA LYS A 205 5.85 -13.10 -21.82
C LYS A 205 7.36 -12.96 -21.62
N ALA A 206 7.92 -11.78 -21.90
CA ALA A 206 9.33 -11.51 -21.63
C ALA A 206 9.65 -11.56 -20.12
N LEU A 207 8.69 -11.22 -19.25
CA LEU A 207 8.84 -11.21 -17.79
C LEU A 207 8.53 -12.56 -17.10
N GLU A 208 7.92 -13.53 -17.80
CA GLU A 208 7.61 -14.88 -17.29
C GLU A 208 8.79 -15.62 -16.63
N PRO A 209 10.05 -15.50 -17.11
CA PRO A 209 11.20 -16.12 -16.43
C PRO A 209 11.44 -15.58 -15.01
N LEU A 210 11.00 -14.35 -14.73
CA LEU A 210 11.20 -13.69 -13.44
C LEU A 210 9.92 -13.68 -12.59
N CYS A 211 8.76 -13.71 -13.22
CA CYS A 211 7.48 -13.43 -12.57
C CYS A 211 6.38 -14.41 -12.98
N LYS A 212 5.39 -14.58 -12.10
CA LYS A 212 4.13 -15.27 -12.38
C LYS A 212 2.97 -14.28 -12.43
N VAL A 213 2.02 -14.53 -13.31
CA VAL A 213 0.79 -13.73 -13.42
C VAL A 213 -0.13 -14.08 -12.26
N GLU A 214 -0.72 -13.07 -11.63
CA GLU A 214 -1.80 -13.28 -10.67
C GLU A 214 -3.12 -13.34 -11.45
N GLU A 215 -3.74 -14.53 -11.51
CA GLU A 215 -5.07 -14.76 -12.11
C GLU A 215 -6.21 -14.16 -11.27
#